data_AF-A0A1C0V869-F1
#
_entry.id   AF-A0A1C0V869-F1
#
_cell.length_a   1.000
_cell.length_b   1.000
_cell.length_c   1.000
_cell.angle_alpha   90.00
_cell.angle_beta   90.00
_cell.angle_gamma   90.00
#
_symmetry.space_group_name_H-M   'P 1'
#
loop_
_entity.id
_entity.type
_entity.pdbx_description
1 polymer ?
#
loop_
_entity_poly.entity_id
_entity_poly.type
_entity_poly.pdbx_seq_one_letter_code
_entity_poly.pdbx_strand_id
1 'polypeptide(L)' 'MKTDLDFSNRYLLDSVVFRPDFNSTGETININQAWSLFFTAGREDKALGFNAETGRFFTNILFALAAAGALWGLLFSSTL' A
#
# COMPACT_ATOMS: atom_id res chain seq x y z
N MET A 1 -5.01 -9.67 25.91
CA MET A 1 -4.54 -8.68 24.92
C MET A 1 -4.84 -7.29 25.45
N LYS A 2 -3.85 -6.40 25.55
CA LYS A 2 -4.07 -4.95 25.76
C LYS A 2 -4.21 -4.33 24.37
N THR A 3 -5.37 -3.76 24.07
CA THR A 3 -5.60 -3.05 22.81
C THR A 3 -5.18 -1.60 23.00
N ASP A 4 -4.24 -1.14 22.18
CA ASP A 4 -3.79 0.27 22.14
C ASP A 4 -4.79 1.17 21.38
N LEU A 5 -6.08 0.85 21.52
CA LEU A 5 -7.16 1.54 20.84
C LEU A 5 -7.68 2.62 21.77
N ASP A 6 -7.27 3.86 21.52
CA ASP A 6 -7.82 5.03 22.18
C ASP A 6 -9.20 5.36 21.59
N PHE A 7 -10.25 4.83 22.22
CA PHE A 7 -11.67 5.04 21.87
C PHE A 7 -12.13 6.50 21.87
N SER A 8 -11.34 7.42 22.42
CA SER A 8 -11.62 8.86 22.38
C SER A 8 -11.09 9.54 21.11
N ASN A 9 -10.25 8.88 20.32
CA ASN A 9 -9.61 9.46 19.16
C ASN A 9 -10.57 9.51 17.96
N ARG A 10 -10.85 10.73 17.45
CA ARG A 10 -11.74 10.97 16.30
C ARG A 10 -11.28 10.30 15.01
N TYR A 11 -9.99 9.96 14.88
CA TYR A 11 -9.41 9.30 13.71
C TYR A 11 -9.34 7.77 13.86
N LEU A 12 -10.00 7.20 14.86
CA LEU A 12 -9.98 5.75 15.10
C LEU A 12 -10.54 4.93 13.93
N LEU A 13 -11.61 5.43 13.33
CA LEU A 13 -12.29 4.79 12.19
C LEU A 13 -11.73 5.27 10.84
N ASP A 14 -10.89 6.30 10.87
CA ASP A 14 -10.25 6.86 9.69
C ASP A 14 -9.00 6.05 9.34
N SER A 15 -8.59 6.12 8.09
CA SER A 15 -7.40 5.43 7.62
C SER A 15 -6.18 5.86 8.46
N VAL A 16 -5.32 4.89 8.80
CA VAL A 16 -4.11 5.16 9.59
C VAL A 16 -3.23 6.22 8.95
N VAL A 17 -3.31 6.39 7.62
CA VAL A 17 -2.51 7.32 6.81
C VAL A 17 -3.00 8.76 6.93
N PHE A 18 -4.27 8.98 7.27
CA PHE A 18 -4.84 10.31 7.47
C PHE A 18 -4.73 10.79 8.92
N ARG A 19 -4.18 9.96 9.81
CA ARG A 19 -3.93 10.37 11.19
C ARG A 19 -2.83 11.43 11.21
N PRO A 20 -2.99 12.52 11.99
CA PRO A 20 -1.97 13.57 12.07
C PRO A 20 -0.61 13.04 12.57
N ASP A 21 -0.61 11.95 13.34
CA ASP A 21 0.59 11.31 13.88
C ASP A 21 1.30 10.39 12.86
N PHE A 22 0.70 10.12 11.69
CA PHE A 22 1.24 9.18 10.71
C PHE A 22 2.48 9.71 10.01
N ASN A 23 2.52 11.02 9.76
CA ASN A 23 3.67 11.71 9.19
C ASN A 23 3.79 13.11 9.80
N SER A 24 4.19 13.13 11.07
CA SER A 24 4.48 14.32 11.86
C SER A 24 5.66 15.08 11.23
N THR A 25 5.39 15.90 10.20
CA THR A 25 6.27 16.98 9.71
C THR A 25 7.72 16.58 9.40
N GLY A 26 7.93 15.69 8.42
CA GLY A 26 9.22 15.61 7.69
C GLY A 26 10.12 14.41 7.98
N GLU A 27 9.61 13.36 8.64
CA GLU A 27 10.36 12.11 8.80
C GLU A 27 10.30 11.24 7.54
N THR A 28 11.43 10.62 7.20
CA THR A 28 11.49 9.61 6.13
C THR A 28 10.58 8.44 6.48
N ILE A 29 9.62 8.18 5.61
CA ILE A 29 8.62 7.11 5.76
C ILE A 29 9.36 5.76 5.89
N ASN A 30 9.14 5.04 6.99
CA ASN A 30 9.68 3.69 7.19
C ASN A 30 8.95 2.68 6.28
N ILE A 31 9.59 1.57 5.92
CA ILE A 31 9.03 0.40 5.21
C ILE A 31 7.61 0.05 5.68
N ASN A 32 7.37 -0.01 6.99
CA ASN A 32 6.04 -0.39 7.50
C ASN A 32 4.98 0.69 7.21
N GLN A 33 5.35 1.96 7.30
CA GLN A 33 4.49 3.08 6.94
C GLN A 33 4.28 3.14 5.41
N ALA A 34 5.29 2.81 4.61
CA ALA A 34 5.19 2.74 3.16
C ALA A 34 4.21 1.63 2.70
N TRP A 35 4.26 0.45 3.34
CA TRP A 35 3.27 -0.60 3.10
C TRP A 35 1.87 -0.17 3.56
N SER A 36 1.77 0.49 4.71
CA SER A 36 0.49 1.03 5.21
C SER A 36 -0.12 2.04 4.22
N LEU A 37 0.69 2.95 3.68
CA LEU A 37 0.33 3.90 2.63
C LEU A 37 -0.16 3.19 1.36
N PHE A 38 0.59 2.20 0.90
CA PHE A 38 0.27 1.44 -0.31
C PHE A 38 -1.10 0.75 -0.20
N PHE A 39 -1.37 0.07 0.91
CA PHE A 39 -2.63 -0.65 1.10
C PHE A 39 -3.81 0.29 1.35
N THR A 40 -3.60 1.38 2.07
CA THR A 40 -4.65 2.39 2.28
C THR A 40 -4.97 3.14 0.99
N ALA A 41 -3.98 3.55 0.21
CA ALA A 41 -4.20 4.18 -1.10
C ALA A 41 -4.93 3.23 -2.06
N GLY A 42 -4.63 1.93 -2.01
CA GLY A 42 -5.36 0.92 -2.78
C GLY A 42 -6.80 0.68 -2.30
N ARG A 43 -7.09 0.81 -1.00
CA ARG A 43 -8.42 0.52 -0.42
C ARG A 43 -9.35 1.73 -0.36
N GLU A 44 -8.78 2.92 -0.22
CA GLU A 44 -9.49 4.20 -0.15
C GLU A 44 -9.27 5.04 -1.42
N ASP A 45 -9.10 4.38 -2.56
CA ASP A 45 -8.94 4.96 -3.91
C ASP A 45 -10.04 6.00 -4.25
N LYS A 46 -11.24 5.86 -3.67
CA LYS A 46 -12.33 6.84 -3.81
C LYS A 46 -12.08 8.17 -3.09
N ALA A 47 -11.33 8.16 -1.98
CA ALA A 47 -11.04 9.36 -1.18
C ALA A 47 -9.86 10.17 -1.75
N LEU A 48 -8.94 9.49 -2.44
CA LEU A 48 -7.80 10.11 -3.12
C LEU A 48 -8.17 10.76 -4.47
N GLY A 49 -9.44 10.67 -4.87
CA GLY A 49 -9.98 11.30 -6.06
C GLY A 49 -9.33 10.77 -7.32
N PHE A 50 -9.69 9.56 -7.76
CA PHE A 50 -9.07 9.00 -8.97
C PHE A 50 -10.00 8.44 -10.03
N ASN A 51 -9.57 8.75 -11.25
CA ASN A 51 -10.01 8.25 -12.53
C ASN A 51 -9.68 6.74 -12.59
N ALA A 52 -10.70 5.89 -12.81
CA ALA A 52 -10.60 4.43 -12.71
C ALA A 52 -9.49 3.79 -13.58
N GLU A 53 -8.97 4.54 -14.54
CA GLU A 53 -7.91 4.16 -15.47
C GLU A 53 -6.54 4.03 -14.78
N THR A 54 -6.24 4.86 -13.76
CA THR A 54 -4.98 4.80 -13.02
C THR A 54 -4.87 3.53 -12.18
N GLY A 55 -5.97 3.12 -11.52
CA GLY A 55 -6.03 1.85 -10.80
C GLY A 55 -5.80 0.65 -11.72
N ARG A 56 -6.47 0.62 -12.88
CA ARG A 56 -6.27 -0.44 -13.90
C ARG A 56 -4.84 -0.49 -14.42
N PHE A 57 -4.22 0.66 -14.67
CA PHE A 57 -2.83 0.74 -15.13
C PHE A 57 -1.87 0.10 -14.10
N PHE A 58 -2.00 0.47 -12.82
CA PHE A 58 -1.13 -0.05 -11.77
C PHE A 58 -1.32 -1.56 -11.55
N THR A 59 -2.58 -2.03 -11.56
CA THR A 59 -2.88 -3.47 -11.46
C THR A 59 -2.28 -4.26 -12.62
N ASN A 60 -2.39 -3.77 -13.85
CA ASN A 60 -1.81 -4.45 -15.01
C ASN A 60 -0.27 -4.52 -14.96
N ILE A 61 0.40 -3.47 -14.45
CA ILE A 61 1.86 -3.49 -14.24
C ILE A 61 2.26 -4.56 -13.22
N LEU A 62 1.54 -4.67 -12.11
CA LEU A 62 1.80 -5.71 -11.10
C LEU A 62 1.67 -7.12 -11.69
N PHE A 63 0.62 -7.36 -12.47
CA PHE A 63 0.45 -8.64 -13.17
C PHE A 63 1.58 -8.90 -14.17
N ALA A 64 1.99 -7.89 -14.94
CA ALA A 64 3.09 -8.02 -15.90
C ALA A 64 4.42 -8.36 -15.20
N LEU A 65 4.73 -7.71 -14.07
CA LEU A 65 5.91 -8.00 -13.26
C LEU A 65 5.90 -9.43 -12.71
N ALA A 66 4.75 -9.89 -12.19
CA ALA A 66 4.60 -11.25 -11.70
C ALA A 66 4.78 -12.28 -12.82
N ALA A 67 4.15 -12.05 -13.98
CA ALA A 67 4.28 -12.93 -15.14
C ALA A 67 5.72 -12.97 -15.67
N ALA A 68 6.38 -11.82 -15.79
CA ALA A 68 7.77 -11.71 -16.23
C ALA A 68 8.72 -12.42 -15.24
N GLY A 69 8.52 -12.23 -13.93
CA GLY A 69 9.30 -12.91 -12.90
C GLY A 69 9.11 -14.43 -12.92
N ALA A 70 7.88 -14.91 -13.11
CA ALA A 70 7.59 -16.32 -13.24
C ALA A 70 8.22 -16.94 -14.50
N LEU A 71 8.10 -16.28 -15.65
CA LEU A 71 8.72 -16.71 -16.91
C LEU A 71 10.24 -16.72 -16.79
N TRP A 72 10.84 -15.70 -16.18
CA TRP A 72 12.27 -15.64 -15.93
C TRP A 72 12.72 -16.79 -15.04
N GLY A 73 12.01 -17.03 -13.93
CA GLY A 73 12.27 -18.16 -13.05
C GLY A 73 12.21 -19.49 -13.79
N LEU A 74 11.20 -19.72 -14.63
CA LEU A 74 11.08 -20.95 -15.42
C LEU A 74 12.20 -21.11 -16.46
N LEU A 75 12.57 -20.04 -17.16
CA LEU A 75 13.57 -20.09 -18.24
C LEU A 75 15.00 -20.23 -17.72
N PHE A 76 15.31 -19.70 -16.54
CA PHE A 76 16.68 -19.62 -16.02
C PHE A 76 16.91 -20.41 -14.73
N SER A 77 15.90 -21.09 -14.17
CA SER A 77 16.08 -21.97 -13.00
C SER A 77 16.71 -23.33 -13.32
N SER A 78 16.69 -23.78 -14.58
CA SER A 78 17.28 -25.06 -15.00
C SER A 78 18.76 -24.96 -15.40
N THR A 79 19.38 -23.79 -15.30
CA THR A 79 20.81 -23.59 -15.53
C THR A 79 21.55 -23.45 -14.20
N LEU A 80 21.65 -24.55 -13.46
CA LEU A 80 22.58 -24.73 -12.33
C LEU A 80 22.95 -26.20 -12.18
#